data_AF-A0A2K1Q3L3-F1
#
_entry.id   AF-A0A2K1Q3L3-F1
#
_cell.length_a   1.000
_cell.length_b   1.000
_cell.length_c   1.000
_cell.angle_alpha   90.00
_cell.angle_beta   90.00
_cell.angle_gamma   90.00
#
_symmetry.space_group_name_H-M   'P 1'
#
loop_
_entity.id
_entity.type
_entity.pdbx_description
1 polymer ?
#
loop_
_entity_poly.entity_id
_entity_poly.type
_entity_poly.pdbx_seq_one_letter_code
_entity_poly.pdbx_strand_id
1 'polypeptide(L)'
;MKLAWLLWMASVLPPQASDSLCLSTTLYLEARDQPLLGQQAVAEVALRRKDTGLWGDSVCSVVTARKQFAPTLVSPSTDLDNTEAWARAVTVALDAEHNWTLPVGKRREVVPGATHFAALDIAQPSWRTGYQVRTIGDHTFFDLMATSRPPYRD
;
A
#
# COMPACT_ATOMS: atom_id res chain seq x y z
N MET A 1 -2.96 19.81 -4.15
CA MET A 1 -4.14 19.22 -4.83
C MET A 1 -5.02 18.56 -3.78
N LYS A 2 -6.34 18.72 -3.85
CA LYS A 2 -7.23 18.11 -2.84
C LYS A 2 -7.42 16.61 -3.10
N LEU A 3 -7.45 15.81 -2.03
CA LEU A 3 -7.72 14.37 -2.10
C LEU A 3 -9.01 14.06 -2.86
N ALA A 4 -10.11 14.78 -2.57
CA ALA A 4 -11.38 14.59 -3.27
C ALA A 4 -11.28 14.76 -4.79
N TRP A 5 -10.41 15.66 -5.25
CA TRP A 5 -10.20 15.87 -6.69
C TRP A 5 -9.44 14.71 -7.33
N LEU A 6 -8.43 14.17 -6.66
CA LEU A 6 -7.69 12.99 -7.13
C LEU A 6 -8.58 11.75 -7.19
N LEU A 7 -9.41 11.53 -6.16
CA LEU A 7 -10.34 10.39 -6.13
C LEU A 7 -11.45 10.53 -7.18
N TRP A 8 -11.92 11.76 -7.43
CA TRP A 8 -12.84 12.01 -8.54
C TRP A 8 -12.20 11.76 -9.90
N MET A 9 -10.94 12.19 -10.11
CA MET A 9 -10.23 11.88 -11.36
C MET A 9 -10.08 10.36 -11.53
N ALA A 10 -9.71 9.64 -10.48
CA ALA A 10 -9.56 8.20 -10.53
C ALA A 10 -10.85 7.49 -10.99
N SER A 11 -12.03 8.01 -10.65
CA SER A 11 -13.32 7.38 -11.03
C SER A 11 -13.69 7.55 -12.51
N VAL A 12 -13.04 8.47 -13.23
CA VAL A 12 -13.29 8.73 -14.66
C VAL A 12 -12.13 8.30 -15.56
N LEU A 13 -11.00 7.89 -14.98
CA LEU A 13 -9.83 7.40 -15.71
C LEU A 13 -10.00 5.94 -16.14
N PRO A 14 -9.29 5.51 -17.21
CA PRO A 14 -9.16 4.09 -17.54
C PRO A 14 -8.60 3.28 -16.36
N PRO A 15 -8.91 1.97 -16.24
CA PRO A 15 -8.59 1.18 -15.04
C PRO A 15 -7.12 1.24 -14.62
N GLN A 16 -6.17 1.13 -15.56
CA GLN A 16 -4.75 1.18 -15.23
C GLN A 16 -4.33 2.55 -14.68
N ALA A 17 -4.79 3.64 -15.30
CA ALA A 17 -4.48 4.99 -14.84
C ALA A 17 -5.16 5.31 -13.50
N SER A 18 -6.36 4.75 -13.26
CA SER A 18 -7.05 4.83 -11.98
C SER A 18 -6.25 4.14 -10.87
N ASP A 19 -5.82 2.91 -11.10
CA ASP A 19 -4.99 2.13 -10.16
C ASP A 19 -3.69 2.87 -9.81
N SER A 20 -2.95 3.35 -10.81
CA SER A 20 -1.71 4.09 -10.58
C SER A 20 -1.96 5.38 -9.79
N LEU A 21 -3.05 6.11 -10.06
CA LEU A 21 -3.39 7.34 -9.34
C LEU A 21 -3.77 7.05 -7.88
N CYS A 22 -4.58 6.01 -7.64
CA CYS A 22 -4.98 5.62 -6.29
C CYS A 22 -3.79 5.10 -5.48
N LEU A 23 -2.91 4.29 -6.09
CA LEU A 23 -1.69 3.81 -5.44
C LEU A 23 -0.75 4.97 -5.11
N SER A 24 -0.49 5.87 -6.05
CA SER A 24 0.35 7.07 -5.82
C SER A 24 -0.19 7.93 -4.67
N THR A 25 -1.50 8.17 -4.65
CA THR A 25 -2.18 8.91 -3.57
C THR A 25 -2.01 8.22 -2.23
N THR A 26 -2.10 6.89 -2.22
CA THR A 26 -1.91 6.08 -1.02
C THR A 26 -0.48 6.18 -0.51
N LEU A 27 0.52 6.01 -1.37
CA LEU A 27 1.92 6.12 -0.97
C LEU A 27 2.28 7.51 -0.46
N TYR A 28 1.70 8.56 -1.04
CA TYR A 28 1.88 9.92 -0.54
C TYR A 28 1.30 10.09 0.87
N LEU A 29 0.11 9.56 1.13
CA LEU A 29 -0.55 9.72 2.43
C LEU A 29 0.02 8.80 3.51
N GLU A 30 0.46 7.60 3.14
CA GLU A 30 0.94 6.57 4.07
C GLU A 30 2.44 6.64 4.32
N ALA A 31 3.24 7.10 3.35
CA ALA A 31 4.68 6.84 3.38
C ALA A 31 5.57 7.95 2.79
N ARG A 32 5.05 9.18 2.56
CA ARG A 32 5.85 10.26 1.94
C ARG A 32 7.12 10.64 2.71
N ASP A 33 7.13 10.46 4.03
CA ASP A 33 8.25 10.73 4.93
C ASP A 33 9.13 9.50 5.19
N GLN A 34 8.77 8.36 4.60
CA GLN A 34 9.53 7.11 4.71
C GLN A 34 10.68 7.06 3.71
N PRO A 35 11.75 6.30 4.00
CA PRO A 35 12.78 5.98 3.02
C PRO A 35 12.17 5.27 1.80
N LEU A 36 12.88 5.27 0.67
CA LEU A 36 12.42 4.63 -0.57
C LEU A 36 11.93 3.18 -0.36
N LEU A 37 12.67 2.39 0.43
CA LEU A 37 12.29 1.02 0.79
C LEU A 37 10.95 0.95 1.53
N GLY A 38 10.62 1.94 2.36
CA GLY A 38 9.35 2.00 3.09
C GLY A 38 8.17 2.29 2.17
N GLN A 39 8.34 3.18 1.20
CA GLN A 39 7.32 3.45 0.18
C GLN A 39 7.08 2.23 -0.70
N GLN A 40 8.15 1.55 -1.12
CA GLN A 40 8.06 0.28 -1.85
C GLN A 40 7.32 -0.79 -1.03
N ALA A 41 7.61 -0.89 0.26
CA ALA A 41 6.98 -1.86 1.15
C ALA A 41 5.46 -1.63 1.30
N VAL A 42 5.01 -0.36 1.40
CA VAL A 42 3.57 -0.04 1.42
C VAL A 42 2.91 -0.38 0.08
N ALA A 43 3.58 -0.11 -1.04
CA ALA A 43 3.10 -0.48 -2.37
C ALA A 43 2.91 -1.99 -2.51
N GLU A 44 3.88 -2.79 -2.04
CA GLU A 44 3.79 -4.24 -2.00
C GLU A 44 2.59 -4.74 -1.18
N VAL A 45 2.31 -4.12 -0.04
CA VAL A 45 1.13 -4.50 0.76
C VAL A 45 -0.16 -4.24 0.00
N ALA A 46 -0.31 -3.08 -0.66
CA ALA A 46 -1.49 -2.76 -1.46
C ALA A 46 -1.68 -3.73 -2.63
N LEU A 47 -0.60 -3.99 -3.39
CA LEU A 47 -0.63 -4.90 -4.54
C LEU A 47 -0.86 -6.36 -4.11
N ARG A 48 -0.25 -6.81 -3.01
CA ARG A 48 -0.49 -8.14 -2.44
C ARG A 48 -1.92 -8.30 -1.93
N ARG A 49 -2.52 -7.24 -1.36
CA ARG A 49 -3.94 -7.23 -0.97
C ARG A 49 -4.87 -7.28 -2.17
N LYS A 50 -4.49 -6.67 -3.31
CA LYS A 50 -5.23 -6.83 -4.57
C LYS A 50 -5.24 -8.29 -5.03
N ASP A 51 -4.11 -8.98 -4.94
CA ASP A 51 -4.00 -10.40 -5.31
C ASP A 51 -4.91 -11.32 -4.47
N THR A 52 -5.40 -10.89 -3.29
CA THR A 52 -6.35 -11.70 -2.49
C THR A 52 -7.81 -11.56 -2.93
N GLY A 53 -8.15 -10.51 -3.68
CA GLY A 53 -9.52 -10.22 -4.12
C GLY A 53 -10.50 -9.79 -3.01
N LEU A 54 -10.06 -9.71 -1.74
CA LEU A 54 -10.94 -9.46 -0.59
C LEU A 54 -11.64 -8.09 -0.66
N TRP A 55 -11.01 -7.11 -1.30
CA TRP A 55 -11.52 -5.74 -1.43
C TRP A 55 -11.84 -5.35 -2.87
N GLY A 56 -11.99 -6.34 -3.76
CA GLY A 56 -12.17 -6.13 -5.19
C GLY A 56 -10.95 -6.53 -6.02
N ASP A 57 -11.04 -6.34 -7.32
CA ASP A 57 -10.10 -6.81 -8.34
C ASP A 57 -9.14 -5.72 -8.87
N SER A 58 -9.23 -4.50 -8.33
CA SER A 58 -8.38 -3.36 -8.68
C SER A 58 -7.59 -2.84 -7.48
N VAL A 59 -6.45 -2.21 -7.74
CA VAL A 59 -5.66 -1.57 -6.67
C VAL A 59 -6.43 -0.41 -6.06
N CYS A 60 -7.16 0.36 -6.87
CA CYS A 60 -7.96 1.45 -6.38
C CYS A 60 -9.05 0.95 -5.40
N SER A 61 -9.72 -0.17 -5.69
CA SER A 61 -10.70 -0.76 -4.77
C SER A 61 -10.08 -1.14 -3.42
N VAL A 62 -8.85 -1.65 -3.41
CA VAL A 62 -8.12 -2.02 -2.19
C VAL A 62 -7.76 -0.80 -1.35
N VAL A 63 -7.17 0.23 -1.95
CA VAL A 63 -6.68 1.40 -1.21
C VAL A 63 -7.78 2.39 -0.81
N THR A 64 -8.92 2.32 -1.50
CA THR A 64 -10.14 3.06 -1.15
C THR A 64 -11.14 2.22 -0.34
N ALA A 65 -10.76 1.00 0.06
CA ALA A 65 -11.58 0.20 0.96
C ALA A 65 -11.64 0.81 2.36
N ARG A 66 -12.82 0.76 2.96
CA ARG A 66 -13.12 1.38 4.26
C ARG A 66 -12.08 1.01 5.32
N LYS A 67 -11.38 2.03 5.84
CA LYS A 67 -10.39 1.93 6.93
C LYS A 67 -9.20 1.01 6.64
N GLN A 68 -8.90 0.73 5.37
CA GLN A 68 -7.75 -0.09 5.01
C GLN A 68 -6.49 0.73 4.80
N PHE A 69 -6.64 1.95 4.28
CA PHE A 69 -5.57 2.91 4.01
C PHE A 69 -6.04 4.35 4.22
N ALA A 70 -5.09 5.26 4.32
CA ALA A 70 -5.23 6.69 4.55
C ALA A 70 -6.23 7.41 3.65
N PRO A 71 -6.40 7.10 2.34
CA PRO A 71 -7.40 7.77 1.50
C PRO A 71 -8.84 7.72 2.06
N THR A 72 -9.16 6.75 2.92
CA THR A 72 -10.48 6.64 3.58
C THR A 72 -10.50 7.04 5.06
N LEU A 73 -9.34 7.44 5.60
CA LEU A 73 -9.17 7.83 7.00
C LEU A 73 -9.01 9.34 7.16
N VAL A 74 -8.41 10.01 6.18
CA VAL A 74 -8.20 11.47 6.20
C VAL A 74 -9.38 12.21 5.57
N SER A 75 -9.44 13.52 5.80
CA SER A 75 -10.47 14.38 5.21
C SER A 75 -10.39 14.36 3.68
N PRO A 76 -11.52 14.33 2.94
CA PRO A 76 -11.52 14.56 1.49
C PRO A 76 -10.94 15.93 1.09
N SER A 77 -10.91 16.88 2.03
CA SER A 77 -10.28 18.20 1.85
C SER A 77 -8.77 18.22 2.13
N THR A 78 -8.16 17.10 2.49
CA THR A 78 -6.71 17.01 2.71
C THR A 78 -5.95 17.46 1.45
N ASP A 79 -5.00 18.36 1.64
CA ASP A 79 -4.14 18.87 0.57
C ASP A 79 -2.87 18.02 0.42
N LEU A 80 -2.59 17.63 -0.82
CA LEU A 80 -1.35 17.02 -1.29
C LEU A 80 -0.57 18.11 -2.05
N ASP A 81 0.23 18.88 -1.33
CA ASP A 81 0.92 20.09 -1.79
C ASP A 81 2.45 19.94 -1.95
N ASN A 82 3.06 18.93 -1.34
CA ASN A 82 4.46 18.62 -1.52
C ASN A 82 4.69 17.93 -2.87
N THR A 83 5.10 18.71 -3.87
CA THR A 83 5.30 18.24 -5.25
C THR A 83 6.43 17.23 -5.39
N GLU A 84 7.50 17.34 -4.59
CA GLU A 84 8.62 16.39 -4.62
C GLU A 84 8.19 15.02 -4.07
N ALA A 85 7.52 15.01 -2.91
CA ALA A 85 6.98 13.80 -2.32
C ALA A 85 5.91 13.17 -3.23
N TRP A 86 5.10 13.98 -3.90
CA TRP A 86 4.13 13.50 -4.89
C TRP A 86 4.84 12.82 -6.07
N ALA A 87 5.84 13.47 -6.67
CA ALA A 87 6.60 12.88 -7.77
C ALA A 87 7.25 11.56 -7.37
N ARG A 88 7.83 11.49 -6.16
CA ARG A 88 8.42 10.26 -5.63
C ARG A 88 7.37 9.15 -5.45
N ALA A 89 6.22 9.47 -4.85
CA ALA A 89 5.13 8.51 -4.67
C ALA A 89 4.63 7.95 -6.00
N VAL A 90 4.52 8.80 -7.04
CA VAL A 90 4.16 8.38 -8.40
C VAL A 90 5.20 7.43 -8.98
N THR A 91 6.49 7.76 -8.91
CA THR A 91 7.57 6.88 -9.40
C THR A 91 7.53 5.52 -8.70
N VAL A 92 7.42 5.50 -7.37
CA VAL A 92 7.39 4.24 -6.60
C VAL A 92 6.15 3.41 -6.94
N ALA A 93 4.98 4.04 -7.11
CA ALA A 93 3.76 3.34 -7.49
C ALA A 93 3.92 2.63 -8.84
N LEU A 94 4.39 3.36 -9.86
CA LEU A 94 4.57 2.82 -11.22
C LEU A 94 5.64 1.71 -11.27
N ASP A 95 6.74 1.89 -10.54
CA ASP A 95 7.80 0.86 -10.44
C ASP A 95 7.28 -0.40 -9.74
N ALA A 96 6.48 -0.25 -8.68
CA ALA A 96 5.90 -1.36 -7.95
C ALA A 96 4.87 -2.11 -8.81
N GLU A 97 4.01 -1.40 -9.53
CA GLU A 97 3.05 -1.98 -10.49
C GLU A 97 3.78 -2.74 -11.59
N HIS A 98 4.83 -2.16 -12.17
CA HIS A 98 5.66 -2.83 -13.17
C HIS A 98 6.30 -4.11 -12.60
N ASN A 99 6.88 -4.05 -11.41
CA ASN A 99 7.42 -5.23 -10.73
C ASN A 99 6.34 -6.30 -10.47
N TRP A 100 5.10 -5.89 -10.17
CA TRP A 100 3.98 -6.82 -9.91
C TRP A 100 3.47 -7.55 -11.15
N THR A 101 3.84 -7.09 -12.36
CA THR A 101 3.57 -7.83 -13.61
C THR A 101 4.42 -9.10 -13.73
N LEU A 102 5.51 -9.21 -12.96
CA LEU A 102 6.34 -10.41 -12.93
C LEU A 102 5.61 -11.57 -12.21
N PRO A 103 5.86 -12.82 -12.62
CA PRO A 103 5.35 -13.99 -11.92
C PRO A 103 5.71 -13.99 -10.43
N VAL A 104 4.85 -14.60 -9.61
CA VAL A 104 5.15 -14.85 -8.19
C VAL A 104 6.49 -15.58 -8.06
N GLY A 105 7.35 -15.13 -7.15
CA GLY A 105 8.72 -15.63 -6.98
C GLY A 105 9.78 -15.03 -7.91
N LYS A 106 9.38 -14.18 -8.88
CA LYS A 106 10.30 -13.36 -9.69
C LYS A 106 10.25 -11.88 -9.37
N ARG A 107 9.24 -11.45 -8.61
CA ARG A 107 9.11 -10.09 -8.08
C ARG A 107 10.26 -9.79 -7.14
N ARG A 108 10.78 -8.56 -7.20
CA ARG A 108 11.65 -8.05 -6.14
C ARG A 108 10.73 -7.60 -5.00
N GLU A 109 10.88 -8.23 -3.84
CA GLU A 109 10.06 -7.95 -2.65
C GLU A 109 10.95 -7.50 -1.48
N VAL A 110 10.62 -6.36 -0.87
CA VAL A 110 11.32 -5.81 0.30
C VAL A 110 10.68 -6.29 1.61
N VAL A 111 9.39 -6.64 1.56
CA VAL A 111 8.61 -7.19 2.70
C VAL A 111 7.79 -8.41 2.23
N PRO A 112 8.47 -9.51 1.83
CA PRO A 112 7.80 -10.69 1.31
C PRO A 112 6.78 -11.24 2.31
N GLY A 113 5.56 -11.51 1.83
CA GLY A 113 4.45 -12.01 2.64
C GLY A 113 3.72 -10.97 3.50
N ALA A 114 4.24 -9.75 3.67
CA ALA A 114 3.59 -8.75 4.52
C ALA A 114 2.20 -8.37 3.99
N THR A 115 1.18 -8.48 4.84
CA THR A 115 -0.21 -8.11 4.50
C THR A 115 -0.69 -6.89 5.28
N HIS A 116 0.06 -6.46 6.29
CA HIS A 116 -0.28 -5.38 7.20
C HIS A 116 0.97 -4.58 7.56
N PHE A 117 0.79 -3.32 7.92
CA PHE A 117 1.85 -2.49 8.51
C PHE A 117 1.24 -1.49 9.50
N ALA A 118 2.05 -1.02 10.45
CA ALA A 118 1.69 0.04 11.37
C ALA A 118 2.93 0.81 11.82
N ALA A 119 2.77 2.13 11.99
CA ALA A 119 3.66 2.93 12.83
C ALA A 119 3.31 2.68 14.30
N LEU A 120 4.04 1.78 14.95
CA LEU A 120 3.70 1.29 16.29
C LEU A 120 3.81 2.36 17.40
N ASP A 121 4.54 3.44 17.12
CA ASP A 121 4.66 4.60 18.01
C ASP A 121 3.36 5.44 18.03
N ILE A 122 2.50 5.29 17.02
CA ILE A 122 1.27 6.08 16.84
C ILE A 122 0.03 5.18 16.99
N ALA A 123 0.12 3.91 16.57
CA ALA A 123 -1.02 2.99 16.56
C ALA A 123 -0.65 1.61 17.14
N GLN A 124 -1.53 1.07 17.98
CA GLN A 124 -1.38 -0.27 18.57
C GLN A 124 -2.55 -1.19 18.19
N PRO A 125 -2.62 -1.66 16.93
CA PRO A 125 -3.68 -2.57 16.51
C PRO A 125 -3.57 -3.92 17.24
N SER A 126 -4.70 -4.59 17.47
CA SER A 126 -4.75 -5.87 18.19
C SER A 126 -3.93 -6.98 17.52
N TRP A 127 -3.78 -6.91 16.20
CA TRP A 127 -2.99 -7.86 15.41
C TRP A 127 -1.48 -7.61 15.41
N ARG A 128 -0.97 -6.60 16.14
CA ARG A 128 0.47 -6.26 16.21
C ARG A 128 1.37 -7.35 16.80
N THR A 129 0.79 -8.43 17.34
CA THR A 129 1.51 -9.60 17.84
C THR A 129 1.70 -10.69 16.77
N GLY A 130 1.19 -10.48 15.55
CA GLY A 130 1.43 -11.36 14.42
C GLY A 130 2.89 -11.41 13.99
N TYR A 131 3.20 -12.27 13.01
CA TYR A 131 4.58 -12.47 12.55
C TYR A 131 5.14 -11.17 11.94
N GLN A 132 6.17 -10.62 12.58
CA GLN A 132 6.87 -9.43 12.10
C GLN A 132 7.84 -9.82 10.97
N VAL A 133 7.63 -9.25 9.80
CA VAL A 133 8.49 -9.46 8.63
C VAL A 133 9.73 -8.59 8.74
N ARG A 134 9.54 -7.29 8.97
CA ARG A 134 10.61 -6.28 9.03
C ARG A 134 10.06 -4.94 9.51
N THR A 135 10.92 -4.11 10.11
CA THR A 135 10.66 -2.68 10.33
C THR A 135 11.48 -1.85 9.33
N ILE A 136 10.85 -0.90 8.65
CA ILE A 136 11.48 0.01 7.68
C ILE A 136 10.95 1.42 7.92
N GLY A 137 11.85 2.36 8.23
CA GLY A 137 11.41 3.68 8.71
C GLY A 137 10.66 3.52 10.05
N ASP A 138 9.50 4.16 10.18
CA ASP A 138 8.62 4.01 11.35
C ASP A 138 7.64 2.83 11.24
N HIS A 139 7.52 2.22 10.05
CA HIS A 139 6.58 1.14 9.80
C HIS A 139 7.14 -0.22 10.18
N THR A 140 6.39 -0.97 10.99
CA THR A 140 6.58 -2.41 11.18
C THR A 140 5.60 -3.17 10.30
N PHE A 141 6.11 -4.09 9.48
CA PHE A 141 5.36 -4.89 8.51
C PHE A 141 5.12 -6.31 9.05
N PHE A 142 3.92 -6.83 8.82
CA PHE A 142 3.46 -8.09 9.41
C PHE A 142 2.86 -9.03 8.35
N ASP A 143 3.15 -10.32 8.49
CA ASP A 143 2.46 -11.39 7.78
C ASP A 143 1.44 -12.05 8.72
N LEU A 144 0.17 -11.68 8.56
CA LEU A 144 -0.94 -12.28 9.32
C LEU A 144 -1.51 -13.54 8.65
N MET A 145 -1.01 -13.90 7.46
CA MET A 145 -1.41 -15.13 6.76
C MET A 145 -0.48 -16.29 7.13
N ALA A 146 0.77 -16.03 7.53
CA ALA A 146 1.71 -17.03 8.03
C ALA A 146 1.16 -17.81 9.24
N THR A 147 0.43 -17.14 10.14
CA THR A 147 -0.22 -17.79 11.30
C THR A 147 -1.42 -18.66 10.94
N SER A 148 -1.91 -18.59 9.70
CA SER A 148 -3.02 -19.41 9.18
C SER A 148 -2.58 -20.55 8.25
N ARG A 149 -1.30 -20.59 7.87
CA ARG A 149 -0.75 -21.69 7.07
C ARG A 149 -0.35 -22.83 8.02
N PRO A 150 -0.87 -24.06 7.86
CA PRO A 150 -0.27 -25.21 8.54
C PRO A 150 1.22 -25.29 8.16
N PRO A 151 2.11 -25.76 9.06
CA PRO A 151 3.51 -25.93 8.71
C PRO A 151 3.58 -26.80 7.46
N TYR A 152 4.30 -26.32 6.44
CA TYR A 152 4.53 -27.04 5.20
C TYR A 152 5.04 -28.44 5.56
N ARG A 153 4.26 -29.48 5.21
CA ARG A 153 4.72 -30.86 5.31
C ARG A 153 5.53 -31.13 4.05
N ASP A 154 6.83 -31.33 4.23
CA ASP A 154 7.66 -32.09 3.30
C ASP A 154 7.22 -33.55 3.26
#